data_AF-A0A101P1H7-F1
#
_entry.id   AF-A0A101P1H7-F1
#
_cell.length_a   1.000
_cell.length_b   1.000
_cell.length_c   1.000
_cell.angle_alpha   90.00
_cell.angle_beta   90.00
_cell.angle_gamma   90.00
#
_symmetry.space_group_name_H-M   'P 1'
#
loop_
_entity.id
_entity.type
_entity.pdbx_description
1 polymer ?
#
loop_
_entity_poly.entity_id
_entity_poly.type
_entity_poly.pdbx_seq_one_letter_code
_entity_poly.pdbx_strand_id
1 'polypeptide(L)'
;MRLRRNYGISADHYDSMLAAQGGGCAICRVAPGEGTSLAVDHDHACCPGRKKSCGECLRGLLCEDCNRVLGMFRDDPARFESAIGYLARGRS
;
A
#
# COMPACT_ATOMS: atom_id res chain seq x y z
N MET A 1 7.92 -11.28 6.81
CA MET A 1 6.44 -11.07 6.71
C MET A 1 5.70 -12.40 6.86
N ARG A 2 4.54 -12.47 7.54
CA ARG A 2 3.74 -13.71 7.68
C ARG A 2 2.46 -13.63 6.84
N LEU A 3 2.58 -13.83 5.52
CA LEU A 3 1.53 -13.56 4.52
C LEU A 3 0.18 -14.20 4.84
N ARG A 4 0.13 -15.54 4.94
CA ARG A 4 -1.11 -16.29 5.20
C ARG A 4 -1.82 -15.88 6.49
N ARG A 5 -1.07 -15.56 7.56
CA ARG A 5 -1.64 -15.22 8.87
C ARG A 5 -2.22 -13.80 8.92
N ASN A 6 -1.60 -12.87 8.20
CA ASN A 6 -1.93 -11.44 8.31
C ASN A 6 -2.82 -10.94 7.16
N TYR A 7 -2.71 -11.58 6.00
CA TYR A 7 -3.34 -11.13 4.76
C TYR A 7 -4.13 -12.22 4.03
N GLY A 8 -4.15 -13.47 4.53
CA GLY A 8 -4.91 -14.55 3.91
C GLY A 8 -4.33 -15.09 2.59
N ILE A 9 -3.14 -14.64 2.17
CA ILE A 9 -2.56 -15.00 0.86
C ILE A 9 -1.34 -15.93 0.97
N SER A 10 -1.08 -16.65 -0.13
CA SER A 10 0.15 -17.44 -0.35
C SER A 10 1.32 -16.56 -0.80
N ALA A 11 2.53 -17.14 -0.84
CA ALA A 11 3.69 -16.49 -1.46
C ALA A 11 3.47 -16.28 -2.96
N ASP A 12 2.99 -17.29 -3.69
CA ASP A 12 2.71 -17.19 -5.12
C ASP A 12 1.72 -16.07 -5.46
N HIS A 13 0.72 -15.83 -4.60
CA HIS A 13 -0.21 -14.72 -4.78
C HIS A 13 0.51 -13.38 -4.58
N TYR A 14 1.35 -13.24 -3.56
CA TYR A 14 2.19 -12.05 -3.39
C TYR A 14 3.10 -11.80 -4.61
N ASP A 15 3.77 -12.85 -5.12
CA ASP A 15 4.64 -12.74 -6.28
C ASP A 15 3.87 -12.37 -7.55
N SER A 16 2.64 -12.89 -7.70
CA SER A 16 1.73 -12.52 -8.79
C SER A 16 1.30 -11.05 -8.70
N MET A 17 1.01 -10.53 -7.50
CA MET A 17 0.74 -9.10 -7.28
C MET A 17 1.96 -8.25 -7.64
N LEU A 18 3.16 -8.68 -7.22
CA LEU A 18 4.41 -7.97 -7.51
C LEU A 18 4.68 -7.92 -9.01
N ALA A 19 4.49 -9.05 -9.72
CA ALA A 19 4.64 -9.12 -11.16
C ALA A 19 3.61 -8.24 -11.88
N ALA A 20 2.35 -8.25 -11.46
CA ALA A 20 1.30 -7.40 -12.02
C ALA A 20 1.59 -5.89 -11.84
N GLN A 21 2.33 -5.53 -10.79
CA GLN A 21 2.80 -4.16 -10.54
C GLN A 21 4.09 -3.79 -11.30
N GLY A 22 4.66 -4.71 -12.08
CA GLY A 22 5.94 -4.51 -12.78
C GLY A 22 7.16 -4.55 -11.85
N GLY A 23 7.06 -5.27 -10.72
CA GLY A 23 8.18 -5.47 -9.80
C GLY A 23 8.40 -4.35 -8.77
N GLY A 24 7.49 -3.38 -8.67
CA GLY A 24 7.64 -2.22 -7.79
C GLY A 24 6.39 -1.82 -7.02
N CYS A 25 6.53 -0.80 -6.17
CA CYS A 25 5.45 -0.20 -5.40
C CYS A 25 4.29 0.22 -6.32
N ALA A 26 3.05 -0.08 -5.95
CA ALA A 26 1.88 0.25 -6.76
C ALA A 26 1.74 1.77 -7.01
N ILE A 27 2.21 2.59 -6.06
CA ILE A 27 2.15 4.06 -6.11
C ILE A 27 3.37 4.64 -6.83
N CYS A 28 4.58 4.49 -6.28
CA CYS A 28 5.77 5.18 -6.80
C CYS A 28 6.58 4.35 -7.82
N ARG A 29 6.20 3.10 -8.08
CA ARG A 29 6.85 2.16 -9.01
C ARG A 29 8.30 1.78 -8.69
N VAL A 30 8.83 2.25 -7.57
CA VAL A 30 10.18 1.88 -7.10
C VAL A 30 10.18 0.42 -6.64
N ALA A 31 11.15 -0.34 -7.13
CA ALA A 31 11.40 -1.72 -6.73
C ALA A 31 11.81 -1.79 -5.24
N PRO A 32 11.49 -2.87 -4.52
CA PRO A 32 12.01 -3.06 -3.18
C PRO A 32 13.55 -3.15 -3.23
N GLY A 33 14.22 -2.64 -2.19
CA GLY A 33 15.66 -2.83 -2.03
C GLY A 33 16.01 -4.31 -1.89
N GLU A 34 17.27 -4.65 -2.14
CA GLU A 34 17.76 -6.03 -2.05
C GLU A 34 17.44 -6.64 -0.67
N GLY A 35 16.86 -7.84 -0.66
CA GLY A 35 16.46 -8.52 0.57
C GLY A 35 15.24 -7.93 1.29
N THR A 36 14.58 -6.91 0.73
CA THR A 36 13.37 -6.30 1.30
C THR A 36 12.11 -6.70 0.53
N SER A 37 10.96 -6.65 1.20
CA SER A 37 9.65 -6.93 0.62
C SER A 37 8.76 -5.70 0.73
N LEU A 38 7.97 -5.42 -0.30
CA LEU A 38 6.90 -4.42 -0.23
C LEU A 38 5.81 -4.86 0.78
N ALA A 39 5.23 -3.89 1.48
CA ALA A 39 4.13 -4.10 2.40
C ALA A 39 2.83 -4.40 1.65
N VAL A 40 2.04 -5.34 2.13
CA VAL A 40 0.71 -5.62 1.59
C VAL A 40 -0.28 -4.59 2.15
N ASP A 41 -0.77 -3.72 1.27
CA ASP A 41 -1.78 -2.71 1.56
C ASP A 41 -3.19 -3.23 1.34
N HIS A 42 -4.13 -2.81 2.19
CA HIS A 42 -5.50 -3.30 2.18
C HIS A 42 -6.48 -2.25 2.73
N ASP A 43 -7.74 -2.37 2.34
CA ASP A 43 -8.80 -1.50 2.83
C ASP A 43 -9.19 -1.87 4.27
N HIS A 44 -8.93 -0.94 5.20
CA HIS A 44 -9.27 -1.05 6.60
C HIS A 44 -10.77 -0.96 6.89
N ALA A 45 -11.57 -0.38 5.97
CA ALA A 45 -13.03 -0.30 6.12
C ALA A 45 -13.70 -1.67 5.91
N CYS A 46 -13.10 -2.56 5.12
CA CYS A 46 -13.61 -3.92 4.90
C CYS A 46 -13.51 -4.82 6.15
N CYS A 47 -12.48 -4.62 6.97
CA CYS A 47 -12.20 -5.45 8.15
C CYS A 47 -12.14 -4.63 9.46
N PRO A 48 -13.23 -3.96 9.86
CA PRO A 48 -13.23 -3.05 11.00
C PRO A 48 -12.90 -3.79 12.31
N GLY A 49 -12.03 -3.19 13.13
CA GLY A 49 -11.57 -3.78 14.39
C GLY A 49 -10.53 -4.90 14.25
N ARG A 50 -10.11 -5.24 13.02
CA ARG A 50 -9.06 -6.24 12.78
C ARG A 50 -7.80 -5.56 12.26
N LYS A 51 -6.65 -5.92 12.83
CA LYS A 51 -5.32 -5.56 12.27
C LYS A 51 -4.93 -6.41 11.04
N LYS A 52 -5.78 -7.34 10.63
CA LYS A 52 -5.51 -8.35 9.60
C LYS A 52 -6.54 -8.20 8.49
N SER A 53 -6.13 -8.48 7.26
CA SER A 53 -7.01 -8.52 6.11
C SER A 53 -7.72 -9.87 5.98
N CYS A 54 -8.91 -9.86 5.36
CA CYS A 54 -9.62 -11.07 4.92
C CYS A 54 -8.99 -11.73 3.68
N GLY A 55 -8.08 -11.03 2.98
CA GLY A 55 -7.50 -11.46 1.70
C GLY A 55 -8.25 -10.94 0.47
N GLU A 56 -9.50 -10.52 0.62
CA GLU A 56 -10.31 -9.95 -0.47
C GLU A 56 -10.18 -8.42 -0.58
N CYS A 57 -9.76 -7.75 0.49
CA CYS A 57 -9.64 -6.28 0.53
C CYS A 57 -8.25 -5.75 0.20
N LEU A 58 -7.41 -6.55 -0.44
CA LEU A 58 -6.04 -6.14 -0.79
C LEU A 58 -6.08 -5.11 -1.92
N ARG A 59 -5.36 -4.00 -1.74
CA ARG A 59 -5.24 -2.93 -2.74
C ARG A 59 -3.99 -3.08 -3.59
N GLY A 60 -2.89 -3.55 -2.99
CA GLY A 60 -1.61 -3.72 -3.68
C GLY A 60 -0.43 -3.87 -2.74
N LEU A 61 0.77 -3.84 -3.32
CA LEU A 61 2.04 -3.87 -2.60
C LEU A 61 2.70 -2.48 -2.65
N LEU A 62 3.03 -1.93 -1.48
CA LEU A 62 3.57 -0.59 -1.33
C LEU A 62 4.95 -0.59 -0.67
N CYS A 63 5.80 0.36 -1.02
CA CYS A 63 7.01 0.62 -0.23
C CYS A 63 6.62 1.22 1.13
N GLU A 64 7.54 1.19 2.09
CA GLU A 64 7.29 1.67 3.45
C GLU A 64 6.83 3.13 3.47
N ASP A 65 7.48 4.00 2.69
CA ASP A 65 7.15 5.42 2.64
C ASP A 65 5.76 5.70 2.10
N CYS A 66 5.40 5.10 0.95
CA CYS A 66 4.07 5.26 0.39
C CYS A 66 3.00 4.71 1.34
N ASN A 67 3.23 3.54 1.94
CA ASN A 67 2.30 2.93 2.89
C ASN A 67 2.11 3.81 4.14
N ARG A 68 3.20 4.39 4.65
CA ARG A 68 3.17 5.30 5.80
C ARG A 68 2.41 6.59 5.49
N VAL A 69 2.59 7.16 4.30
CA VAL A 69 1.88 8.37 3.88
C VAL A 69 0.37 8.12 3.81
N LEU A 70 -0.09 6.98 3.27
CA LEU A 70 -1.52 6.62 3.30
C LEU A 70 -2.08 6.65 4.73
N GLY A 71 -1.38 6.02 5.68
CA GLY A 71 -1.76 6.03 7.09
C GLY A 71 -1.74 7.42 7.74
N MET A 72 -0.74 8.26 7.42
CA MET A 72 -0.67 9.66 7.91
C MET A 72 -1.84 10.49 7.39
N PHE A 73 -2.29 10.21 6.18
CA PHE A 73 -3.47 10.80 5.56
C PHE A 73 -4.76 10.04 5.90
N ARG A 74 -4.71 9.09 6.84
CA ARG A 74 -5.86 8.30 7.32
C ARG A 74 -6.66 7.63 6.21
N ASP A 75 -5.98 7.21 5.14
CA ASP A 75 -6.60 6.63 3.95
C ASP A 75 -7.69 7.54 3.31
N ASP A 76 -7.65 8.86 3.54
CA ASP A 76 -8.67 9.83 3.12
C ASP A 76 -8.23 10.63 1.87
N PRO A 77 -8.86 10.40 0.70
CA PRO A 77 -8.53 11.11 -0.54
C PRO A 77 -8.62 12.63 -0.45
N ALA A 78 -9.56 13.19 0.33
CA ALA A 78 -9.75 14.63 0.44
C ALA A 78 -8.53 15.33 1.06
N ARG A 79 -7.78 14.62 1.93
CA ARG A 79 -6.53 15.12 2.48
C ARG A 79 -5.43 15.17 1.42
N PHE A 80 -5.38 14.18 0.51
CA PHE A 80 -4.43 14.19 -0.61
C PHE A 80 -4.70 15.33 -1.58
N GLU A 81 -5.96 15.58 -1.92
CA GLU A 81 -6.37 16.73 -2.74
C GLU A 81 -5.97 18.06 -2.10
N SER A 82 -6.18 18.19 -0.79
CA SER A 82 -5.76 19.37 -0.01
C SER A 82 -4.24 19.58 -0.05
N ALA A 83 -3.46 18.51 0.05
CA ALA A 83 -1.99 18.57 -0.05
C ALA A 83 -1.52 18.97 -1.46
N ILE A 84 -2.15 18.46 -2.52
CA ILE A 84 -1.89 18.88 -3.90
C ILE A 84 -2.13 20.39 -4.05
N GLY A 85 -3.27 20.87 -3.54
CA GLY A 85 -3.64 22.28 -3.55
C GLY A 85 -2.66 23.15 -2.77
N TYR A 86 -2.16 22.68 -1.61
CA TYR A 86 -1.13 23.39 -0.83
C TYR A 86 0.19 23.51 -1.60
N LEU A 87 0.69 22.40 -2.18
CA LEU A 87 1.95 22.38 -2.93
C LEU A 87 1.90 23.25 -4.19
N ALA A 88 0.71 23.44 -4.78
CA ALA A 88 0.55 24.28 -5.97
C ALA A 88 0.70 25.78 -5.69
N ARG A 89 0.56 26.24 -4.44
CA ARG A 89 0.57 27.68 -4.09
C ARG A 89 1.95 28.35 -4.17
N GLY A 90 3.04 27.57 -4.24
CA GLY A 90 4.42 28.09 -4.23
C GLY A 90 5.24 27.71 -5.46
N ARG A 91 4.63 27.13 -6.49
CA ARG A 91 5.29 26.82 -7.76
C ARG A 91 5.05 27.97 -8.74
N SER A 92 5.84 29.03 -8.60
CA SER A 92 6.07 30.04 -9.65
C SER A 92 7.19 29.57 -10.57
#